data_AF-F9UHB8-F1
#
_entry.id   AF-F9UHB8-F1
#
_cell.length_a   1.000
_cell.length_b   1.000
_cell.length_c   1.000
_cell.angle_alpha   90.00
_cell.angle_beta   90.00
_cell.angle_gamma   90.00
#
_symmetry.space_group_name_H-M   'P 1'
#
loop_
_entity.id
_entity.type
_entity.pdbx_description
1 polymer ?
#
loop_
_entity_poly.entity_id
_entity_poly.type
_entity_poly.pdbx_seq_one_letter_code
_entity_poly.pdbx_strand_id
1 'polypeptide(L)' 'MSERPATPNADPPLRQWDDLGEEEQTALLIEYGYHLEQLPPTCDLRTKVERLEQWLLGRRIRYQHED' A
#
# COMPACT_ATOMS: atom_id res chain seq x y z
N MET A 1 23.93 -36.16 12.88
CA MET A 1 23.93 -34.76 12.40
C MET A 1 22.78 -34.66 11.41
N SER A 2 21.69 -34.00 11.80
CA SER A 2 20.51 -33.83 10.95
C SER A 2 20.28 -32.34 10.81
N GLU A 3 20.85 -31.77 9.76
CA GLU A 3 20.62 -30.39 9.38
C GLU A 3 19.23 -30.32 8.74
N ARG A 4 18.25 -29.77 9.47
CA ARG A 4 16.96 -29.39 8.89
C ARG A 4 17.18 -28.11 8.09
N PRO A 5 16.82 -28.05 6.80
CA PRO A 5 16.83 -26.78 6.09
C PRO A 5 15.74 -25.90 6.71
N ALA A 6 16.13 -24.75 7.27
CA ALA A 6 15.19 -23.71 7.64
C ALA A 6 14.53 -23.24 6.35
N THR A 7 13.23 -23.49 6.18
CA THR A 7 12.43 -22.85 5.15
C THR A 7 12.28 -21.38 5.53
N PRO A 8 12.89 -20.41 4.81
CA PRO A 8 12.52 -19.02 5.00
C PRO A 8 11.26 -18.82 4.15
N ASN A 9 10.10 -19.21 4.67
CA ASN A 9 8.84 -18.66 4.19
C ASN A 9 8.73 -17.22 4.71
N ALA A 10 9.66 -16.36 4.28
CA ALA A 10 9.60 -14.94 4.47
C ALA A 10 8.83 -14.40 3.27
N ASP A 11 7.52 -14.25 3.47
CA ASP A 11 6.68 -13.43 2.60
C ASP A 11 7.40 -12.09 2.37
N PRO A 12 7.55 -11.61 1.12
CA PRO A 12 8.42 -10.48 0.82
C PRO A 12 8.01 -9.25 1.64
N PRO A 13 8.97 -8.49 2.19
CA PRO A 13 8.66 -7.35 3.04
C PRO A 13 7.76 -6.35 2.31
N LEU A 14 6.84 -5.74 3.05
CA LEU A 14 6.04 -4.61 2.55
C LEU A 14 6.98 -3.50 2.10
N ARG A 15 6.76 -2.97 0.89
CA ARG A 15 7.51 -1.80 0.39
C ARG A 15 7.00 -0.56 1.11
N GLN A 16 7.89 0.32 1.57
CA GLN A 16 7.43 1.62 2.08
C GLN A 16 7.06 2.52 0.91
N TRP A 17 6.04 3.34 1.10
CA TRP A 17 5.65 4.37 0.13
C TRP A 17 6.83 5.28 -0.23
N ASP A 18 7.60 5.71 0.76
CA ASP A 18 8.75 6.60 0.59
C ASP A 18 9.93 5.96 -0.16
N ASP A 19 9.98 4.63 -0.23
CA ASP A 19 10.97 3.89 -1.04
C ASP A 19 10.54 3.77 -2.52
N LEU A 20 9.29 4.13 -2.86
CA LEU A 20 8.81 4.11 -4.25
C LEU A 20 9.34 5.34 -5.00
N GLY A 21 9.73 5.15 -6.26
CA GLY A 21 10.06 6.27 -7.13
C GLY A 21 8.85 7.16 -7.41
N GLU A 22 9.09 8.44 -7.69
CA GLU A 22 8.02 9.43 -7.95
C GLU A 22 7.05 8.98 -9.06
N GLU A 23 7.57 8.39 -10.14
CA GLU A 23 6.75 7.86 -11.23
C GLU A 23 5.82 6.72 -10.77
N GLU A 24 6.32 5.84 -9.90
CA GLU A 24 5.53 4.74 -9.34
C GLU A 24 4.46 5.25 -8.36
N GLN A 25 4.83 6.19 -7.49
CA GLN A 25 3.87 6.85 -6.60
C GLN A 25 2.76 7.55 -7.40
N THR A 26 3.13 8.27 -8.45
CA THR A 26 2.19 8.97 -9.34
C THR A 26 1.24 7.99 -10.00
N ALA A 27 1.76 6.90 -10.56
CA ALA A 27 0.93 5.87 -11.19
C ALA A 27 -0.06 5.25 -10.19
N LEU A 28 0.37 4.97 -8.95
CA LEU A 28 -0.50 4.47 -7.89
C LEU A 28 -1.59 5.46 -7.49
N LEU A 29 -1.29 6.76 -7.44
CA LEU A 29 -2.30 7.78 -7.13
C LEU A 29 -3.32 7.93 -8.26
N ILE A 30 -2.89 7.86 -9.52
CA ILE A 30 -3.80 7.86 -10.68
C ILE A 30 -4.75 6.65 -10.61
N GLU A 31 -4.20 5.45 -10.40
CA GLU A 31 -4.97 4.22 -10.24
C GLU A 31 -5.94 4.28 -9.05
N TYR A 32 -5.51 4.88 -7.94
CA TYR A 32 -6.37 5.10 -6.79
C TYR A 32 -7.50 6.09 -7.13
N GLY A 33 -7.25 7.09 -7.98
CA GLY A 33 -8.28 7.99 -8.52
C GLY A 33 -9.41 7.22 -9.22
N TYR A 34 -9.07 6.30 -10.13
CA TYR A 34 -10.07 5.44 -10.79
C TYR A 34 -10.79 4.50 -9.82
N HIS A 35 -10.12 4.07 -8.75
CA HIS A 35 -10.76 3.29 -7.68
C HIS A 35 -11.76 4.14 -6.89
N LEU A 36 -11.43 5.39 -6.57
CA LEU A 36 -12.30 6.31 -5.84
C LEU A 36 -13.62 6.59 -6.57
N GLU A 37 -13.61 6.64 -7.91
CA GLU A 37 -14.83 6.83 -8.72
C GLU A 37 -15.87 5.72 -8.52
N GLN A 38 -15.45 4.55 -8.05
CA GLN A 38 -16.32 3.40 -7.79
C GLN A 38 -16.82 3.35 -6.34
N LEU A 39 -16.30 4.21 -5.46
CA LEU A 39 -16.66 4.25 -4.05
C LEU A 39 -17.69 5.35 -3.77
N PRO A 40 -18.48 5.22 -2.69
CA PRO A 40 -19.35 6.30 -2.25
C PRO A 40 -18.55 7.60 -2.03
N PRO A 41 -19.04 8.74 -2.55
CA PRO A 41 -18.35 10.01 -2.39
C PRO A 41 -18.26 10.36 -0.91
N THR A 42 -17.12 10.91 -0.51
CA THR A 42 -16.91 11.41 0.85
C THR A 42 -16.18 12.75 0.79
N CYS A 43 -16.64 13.71 1.60
CA CYS A 43 -15.93 14.95 1.85
C CYS A 43 -14.97 14.85 3.05
N ASP A 44 -14.99 13.73 3.77
CA ASP A 44 -14.14 13.53 4.94
C ASP A 44 -12.72 13.13 4.51
N LEU A 45 -11.75 13.98 4.85
CA LEU A 45 -10.35 13.78 4.46
C LEU A 45 -9.76 12.53 5.10
N ARG A 46 -10.06 12.28 6.38
CA ARG A 46 -9.59 11.10 7.10
C ARG A 46 -10.03 9.81 6.41
N THR A 47 -11.30 9.73 6.02
CA THR A 47 -11.84 8.60 5.26
C THR A 47 -11.09 8.39 3.93
N LYS A 48 -10.67 9.46 3.25
CA LYS A 48 -9.89 9.36 2.01
C LYS A 48 -8.49 8.79 2.25
N VAL A 49 -7.85 9.20 3.36
CA VAL A 49 -6.53 8.69 3.77
C VAL A 49 -6.63 7.22 4.19
N GLU A 50 -7.60 6.86 5.02
CA GLU A 50 -7.83 5.47 5.44
C GLU A 50 -8.10 4.56 4.23
N ARG A 51 -8.91 5.01 3.26
CA ARG A 51 -9.14 4.25 2.02
C ARG A 51 -7.87 4.08 1.18
N LEU A 52 -7.01 5.10 1.11
CA LEU A 52 -5.75 5.03 0.38
C LEU A 52 -4.80 4.03 1.05
N GLU A 53 -4.68 4.10 2.38
CA GLU A 53 -3.86 3.18 3.16
C GLU A 53 -4.32 1.73 2.95
N GLN A 54 -5.61 1.44 3.10
CA GLN A 54 -6.15 0.09 2.91
C GLN A 54 -5.95 -0.42 1.49
N TRP A 55 -6.13 0.46 0.49
CA TRP A 55 -5.93 0.12 -0.90
C TRP A 55 -4.46 -0.19 -1.22
N LEU A 56 -3.51 0.58 -0.66
CA LEU A 56 -2.07 0.33 -0.80
C LEU A 56 -1.61 -0.91 -0.04
N LEU A 57 -2.17 -1.19 1.13
CA LEU A 57 -1.88 -2.40 1.90
C LEU A 57 -2.25 -3.67 1.11
N GLY A 58 -3.38 -3.66 0.40
CA GLY A 58 -3.76 -4.73 -0.53
C GLY A 58 -2.75 -4.95 -1.66
N ARG A 59 -1.95 -3.92 -1.97
CA ARG A 59 -0.85 -3.95 -2.96
C ARG A 59 0.53 -4.16 -2.32
N ARG A 60 0.57 -4.50 -1.03
CA ARG A 60 1.78 -4.72 -0.24
C ARG A 60 2.67 -3.48 -0.10
N ILE A 61 2.05 -2.31 -0.12
CA ILE A 61 2.70 -1.03 0.06
C ILE A 61 2.22 -0.44 1.38
N ARG A 62 3.17 -0.08 2.24
CA ARG A 62 2.89 0.59 3.50
C ARG A 62 2.92 2.09 3.28
N TYR A 63 1.78 2.72 3.48
CA TYR A 63 1.63 4.18 3.51
C TYR A 63 1.52 4.61 4.97
N GLN A 64 2.38 5.51 5.42
CA GLN A 64 2.26 6.13 6.74
C GLN A 64 2.01 7.62 6.53
N HIS A 65 0.79 8.06 6.79
CA HIS A 65 0.50 9.49 6.87
C HIS A 65 0.92 9.95 8.27
N GLU A 66 1.98 10.74 8.37
CA GLU A 66 2.30 11.43 9.62
C GLU A 66 1.18 12.47 9.90
N ASP A 67 0.64 12.47 11.12
CA ASP A 67 -0.50 13.30 11.55
C ASP A 67 -0.15 14.80 11.59
#